data_AF-V8NB55-F1
#
_entry.id   AF-V8NB55-F1
#
_cell.length_a   1.000
_cell.length_b   1.000
_cell.length_c   1.000
_cell.angle_alpha   90.00
_cell.angle_beta   90.00
_cell.angle_gamma   90.00
#
_symmetry.space_group_name_H-M   'P 1'
#
loop_
_entity.id
_entity.type
_entity.pdbx_description
1 polymer ?
#
loop_
_entity_poly.entity_id
_entity_poly.type
_entity_poly.pdbx_seq_one_letter_code
_entity_poly.pdbx_strand_id
1 'polypeptide(L)'
;MGLRNLILLASLVAACSALIRIPLKKFPSMRSIYNEYGTNIQDLTELGQMLKYKFGGPGAEIPTPEALKNYMDAQYYGEIGIGTPPQKFTVVFDTGSSNLWVPSIHCGLLDIAC
;
A
#
# COMPACT_ATOMS: atom_id res chain seq x y z
N MET A 1 -12.65 12.14 46.59
CA MET A 1 -13.03 11.33 45.41
C MET A 1 -13.02 9.86 45.83
N GLY A 2 -14.12 9.13 45.66
CA GLY A 2 -14.22 7.72 46.11
C GLY A 2 -13.53 6.75 45.14
N LEU A 3 -13.19 5.55 45.64
CA LEU A 3 -12.50 4.47 44.90
C LEU A 3 -13.18 4.15 43.55
N ARG A 4 -14.52 4.19 43.49
CA ARG A 4 -15.28 4.00 42.25
C ARG A 4 -14.95 5.03 41.17
N ASN A 5 -14.80 6.30 41.56
CA ASN A 5 -14.46 7.38 40.62
C ASN A 5 -13.00 7.23 40.15
N LEU A 6 -12.12 6.72 41.01
CA LEU A 6 -10.73 6.45 40.64
C LEU A 6 -10.62 5.30 39.63
N ILE A 7 -11.38 4.21 39.82
CA ILE A 7 -11.44 3.08 38.89
C ILE A 7 -12.02 3.52 37.53
N LEU A 8 -13.11 4.30 37.55
CA LEU A 8 -13.70 4.84 36.31
C LEU A 8 -12.71 5.73 35.56
N LEU A 9 -12.01 6.65 36.23
CA LEU A 9 -10.97 7.47 35.59
C LEU A 9 -9.83 6.61 35.04
N ALA A 10 -9.34 5.63 35.78
CA ALA A 10 -8.26 4.75 35.34
C ALA A 10 -8.66 3.94 34.09
N SER A 11 -9.89 3.42 34.04
CA SER A 11 -10.39 2.71 32.85
C SER A 11 -10.51 3.60 31.61
N LEU A 12 -10.94 4.86 31.79
CA LEU A 12 -11.07 5.82 30.70
C LEU A 12 -9.69 6.23 30.15
N VAL A 13 -8.71 6.45 31.03
CA VAL A 13 -7.32 6.74 30.66
C VAL A 13 -6.67 5.56 29.95
N ALA A 14 -6.86 4.33 30.46
CA ALA A 14 -6.32 3.11 29.86
C ALA A 14 -6.85 2.89 28.43
N ALA A 15 -8.15 3.15 28.20
CA ALA A 15 -8.75 3.07 26.87
C ALA A 15 -8.14 4.08 25.88
N CYS A 16 -7.76 5.27 26.33
CA CYS A 16 -7.10 6.27 25.48
C CYS A 16 -5.65 5.90 25.11
N SER A 17 -4.94 5.17 25.97
CA SER A 17 -3.53 4.80 25.75
C SER A 17 -3.30 3.58 24.84
N ALA A 18 -4.35 2.86 24.44
CA ALA A 18 -4.23 1.64 23.62
C ALA A 18 -4.16 1.90 22.09
N LEU A 19 -4.00 3.15 21.67
CA LEU A 19 -4.18 3.54 20.27
C LEU A 19 -2.82 3.67 19.56
N ILE A 20 -2.48 2.67 18.76
CA ILE A 20 -1.31 2.70 17.86
C ILE A 20 -1.66 3.53 16.63
N ARG A 21 -0.89 4.59 16.36
CA ARG A 21 -1.05 5.44 15.17
C ARG A 21 0.20 5.35 14.30
N ILE A 22 0.00 5.13 13.00
CA ILE A 22 1.06 5.22 12.00
C ILE A 22 0.86 6.53 11.23
N PRO A 23 1.78 7.50 11.34
CA PRO A 23 1.67 8.73 10.59
C PRO A 23 1.88 8.47 9.10
N LEU A 24 1.02 9.04 8.27
CA LEU A 24 1.13 8.96 6.81
C LEU A 24 1.73 10.25 6.26
N LYS A 25 2.60 10.11 5.25
CA LYS A 25 3.20 11.21 4.49
C LYS A 25 2.57 11.27 3.11
N LYS A 26 2.21 12.47 2.66
CA LYS A 26 1.71 12.72 1.32
C LYS A 26 2.87 12.93 0.34
N PHE A 27 2.76 12.40 -0.86
CA PHE A 27 3.69 12.66 -1.96
C PHE A 27 2.91 12.75 -3.30
N PRO A 28 3.51 13.35 -4.35
CA PRO A 28 2.88 13.40 -5.67
C PRO A 28 2.64 11.99 -6.19
N SER A 29 1.41 11.70 -6.62
CA SER A 29 1.12 10.39 -7.21
C SER A 29 1.93 10.20 -8.50
N MET A 30 2.23 8.94 -8.86
CA MET A 30 2.91 8.66 -10.12
C MET A 30 2.15 9.28 -11.30
N ARG A 31 0.80 9.30 -11.25
CA ARG A 31 -0.01 10.00 -12.23
C ARG A 31 0.27 11.50 -12.31
N SER A 32 0.39 12.18 -11.16
CA SER A 32 0.75 13.60 -11.10
C SER A 32 2.12 13.85 -11.72
N ILE A 33 3.10 12.99 -11.41
CA ILE A 33 4.47 13.09 -11.92
C ILE A 33 4.48 12.88 -13.44
N TYR A 34 3.89 11.80 -13.95
CA TYR A 34 3.86 11.51 -15.39
C TYR A 34 3.10 12.58 -16.21
N ASN A 35 2.01 13.13 -15.67
CA ASN A 35 1.31 14.23 -16.30
C ASN A 35 2.17 15.50 -16.38
N GLU A 36 3.01 15.75 -15.37
CA GLU A 36 3.97 16.87 -15.36
C GLU A 36 5.04 16.71 -16.45
N TYR A 37 5.53 15.48 -16.68
CA TYR A 37 6.52 15.17 -17.72
C TYR A 37 5.91 14.96 -19.13
N GLY A 38 4.59 15.09 -19.30
CA GLY A 38 3.93 15.10 -20.61
C GLY A 38 3.65 13.72 -21.24
N THR A 39 3.72 12.64 -20.46
CA THR A 39 3.36 11.29 -20.94
C THR A 39 1.89 10.99 -20.64
N ASN A 40 1.08 10.66 -21.67
CA ASN A 40 -0.31 10.28 -21.46
C ASN A 40 -0.42 8.83 -20.94
N ILE A 41 -0.79 8.69 -19.67
CA ILE A 41 -0.92 7.39 -18.99
C ILE A 41 -2.12 6.58 -19.50
N GLN A 42 -3.11 7.24 -20.12
CA GLN A 42 -4.31 6.58 -20.66
C GLN A 42 -3.90 5.58 -21.74
N ASP A 43 -3.02 5.98 -22.64
CA ASP A 43 -2.51 5.15 -23.74
C ASP A 43 -1.77 3.88 -23.23
N LEU A 44 -1.01 4.01 -22.14
CA LEU A 44 -0.30 2.89 -21.51
C LEU A 44 -1.25 1.93 -20.78
N THR A 45 -2.31 2.48 -20.17
CA THR A 45 -3.32 1.69 -19.45
C THR A 45 -4.13 0.85 -20.43
N GLU A 46 -4.52 1.44 -21.56
CA GLU A 46 -5.23 0.77 -22.64
C GLU A 46 -4.38 -0.34 -23.26
N LEU A 47 -3.09 -0.07 -23.55
CA LEU A 47 -2.17 -1.10 -24.04
C LEU A 47 -2.02 -2.27 -23.06
N GLY A 48 -1.87 -2.01 -21.76
CA GLY A 48 -1.77 -3.04 -20.73
C GLY A 48 -3.03 -3.93 -20.63
N GLN A 49 -4.21 -3.33 -20.73
CA GLN A 49 -5.49 -4.06 -20.76
C GLN A 49 -5.62 -4.93 -22.02
N MET A 50 -5.22 -4.39 -23.18
CA MET A 50 -5.23 -5.12 -24.45
C MET A 50 -4.27 -6.32 -24.42
N LEU A 51 -3.10 -6.18 -23.81
CA LEU A 51 -2.14 -7.28 -23.64
C LEU A 51 -2.65 -8.35 -22.66
N LYS A 52 -3.28 -7.95 -21.54
CA LYS A 52 -3.92 -8.90 -20.60
C LYS A 52 -5.00 -9.74 -21.29
N TYR A 53 -5.79 -9.13 -22.18
CA TYR A 53 -6.84 -9.82 -22.95
C TYR A 53 -6.28 -10.72 -24.07
N LYS A 54 -5.22 -10.29 -24.77
CA LYS A 54 -4.62 -11.08 -25.87
C LYS A 54 -3.71 -12.22 -25.41
N PHE A 55 -3.07 -12.09 -24.26
CA PHE A 55 -2.08 -13.06 -23.76
C PHE A 55 -2.54 -13.81 -22.48
N GLY A 56 -3.71 -13.50 -21.93
CA GLY A 56 -4.36 -14.30 -20.89
C GLY A 56 -4.85 -15.64 -21.46
N GLY A 57 -4.22 -16.74 -21.06
CA GLY A 57 -4.41 -18.07 -21.63
C GLY A 57 -5.85 -18.64 -21.59
N PRO A 58 -6.09 -19.76 -22.29
CA PRO A 58 -7.43 -20.33 -22.48
C PRO A 58 -7.96 -20.95 -21.17
N GLY A 59 -9.13 -20.52 -20.70
CA GLY A 59 -9.89 -21.23 -19.64
C GLY A 59 -10.42 -20.39 -18.46
N ALA A 60 -10.91 -19.16 -18.69
CA ALA A 60 -11.46 -18.29 -17.64
C ALA A 60 -12.88 -18.72 -17.19
N GLU A 61 -13.00 -19.80 -16.41
CA GLU A 61 -14.22 -20.14 -15.64
C GLU A 61 -13.91 -20.34 -14.13
N ILE A 62 -12.84 -19.74 -13.63
CA ILE A 62 -12.57 -19.65 -12.19
C ILE A 62 -12.71 -18.17 -11.82
N PRO A 63 -13.55 -17.78 -10.83
CA PRO A 63 -13.60 -16.42 -10.34
C PRO A 63 -12.25 -16.09 -9.69
N THR A 64 -11.31 -15.58 -10.46
CA THR A 64 -10.07 -15.02 -9.93
C THR A 64 -10.40 -13.65 -9.35
N PRO A 65 -9.97 -13.34 -8.11
CA PRO A 65 -10.07 -11.99 -7.59
C PRO A 65 -9.50 -11.00 -8.62
N GLU A 66 -10.32 -10.07 -9.09
CA GLU A 66 -9.84 -9.01 -9.96
C GLU A 66 -8.96 -8.08 -9.14
N ALA A 67 -7.67 -8.09 -9.45
CA ALA A 67 -6.69 -7.27 -8.76
C ALA A 67 -6.94 -5.79 -9.07
N LEU A 68 -7.52 -5.07 -8.11
CA LEU A 68 -7.63 -3.61 -8.16
C LEU A 68 -6.26 -3.01 -7.88
N LYS A 69 -5.53 -2.65 -8.95
CA LYS A 69 -4.23 -1.99 -8.85
C LYS A 69 -4.41 -0.50 -9.11
N ASN A 70 -4.49 0.31 -8.05
CA ASN A 70 -4.48 1.78 -8.16
C ASN A 70 -3.23 2.43 -7.53
N TYR A 71 -2.06 1.81 -7.71
CA TYR A 71 -0.79 2.37 -7.21
C TYR A 71 -0.44 3.73 -7.85
N MET A 72 -0.93 3.99 -9.07
CA MET A 72 -0.66 5.26 -9.76
C MET A 72 -1.28 6.48 -9.08
N ASP A 73 -2.33 6.27 -8.27
CA ASP A 73 -2.99 7.29 -7.45
C ASP A 73 -2.70 7.11 -5.95
N ALA A 74 -1.86 6.14 -5.56
CA ALA A 74 -1.43 6.05 -4.17
C ALA A 74 -0.70 7.33 -3.81
N GLN A 75 -1.22 8.08 -2.82
CA GLN A 75 -0.71 9.40 -2.44
C GLN A 75 -0.19 9.45 -0.99
N TYR A 76 -0.46 8.41 -0.20
CA TYR A 76 -0.13 8.35 1.22
C TYR A 76 0.61 7.06 1.56
N TYR A 77 1.77 7.21 2.18
CA TYR A 77 2.65 6.11 2.58
C TYR A 77 3.03 6.31 4.04
N GLY A 78 3.36 5.23 4.74
CA GLY A 78 3.98 5.30 6.06
C GLY A 78 5.21 4.41 6.15
N GLU A 79 5.92 4.52 7.26
CA GLU A 79 7.17 3.79 7.50
C GLU A 79 6.92 2.56 8.38
N ILE A 80 7.49 1.43 8.00
CA ILE A 80 7.51 0.19 8.79
C ILE A 80 8.95 -0.28 9.00
N GLY A 81 9.19 -1.07 10.04
CA GLY A 81 10.47 -1.72 10.30
C GLY A 81 10.37 -3.24 10.10
N ILE A 82 11.32 -3.84 9.38
CA ILE A 82 11.41 -5.30 9.19
C ILE A 82 12.76 -5.81 9.70
N GLY A 83 12.73 -6.89 10.48
CA GLY A 83 13.93 -7.57 11.00
C GLY A 83 14.43 -7.04 12.34
N THR A 84 15.61 -7.53 12.76
CA THR A 84 16.30 -7.11 13.97
C THR A 84 17.80 -7.04 13.69
N PRO A 85 18.44 -5.86 13.69
CA PRO A 85 17.84 -4.54 13.93
C PRO A 85 16.82 -4.15 12.83
N PRO A 86 15.81 -3.33 13.14
CA PRO A 86 14.78 -2.95 12.17
C PRO A 86 15.34 -2.18 10.97
N GLN A 87 15.08 -2.69 9.76
CA GLN A 87 15.31 -1.99 8.50
C GLN A 87 14.05 -1.24 8.09
N LYS A 88 14.17 0.04 7.74
CA LYS A 88 13.03 0.91 7.46
C LYS A 88 12.59 0.81 6.01
N PHE A 89 11.28 0.64 5.79
CA PHE A 89 10.66 0.62 4.47
C PHE A 89 9.47 1.57 4.44
N THR A 90 9.27 2.23 3.30
CA THR A 90 8.11 3.08 3.03
C THR A 90 7.08 2.27 2.25
N VAL A 91 5.86 2.14 2.79
CA VAL A 91 4.82 1.25 2.23
C VAL A 91 3.48 1.98 2.08
N VAL A 92 2.67 1.50 1.14
CA VAL A 92 1.25 1.87 1.02
C VAL A 92 0.43 0.98 1.94
N PHE A 93 -0.43 1.59 2.75
CA PHE A 93 -1.44 0.85 3.52
C PHE A 93 -2.66 0.60 2.62
N ASP A 94 -2.58 -0.46 1.83
CA ASP A 94 -3.59 -0.85 0.84
C ASP A 94 -4.65 -1.77 1.44
N THR A 95 -5.92 -1.33 1.46
CA THR A 95 -7.06 -2.15 1.91
C THR A 95 -7.58 -3.10 0.84
N GLY A 96 -7.12 -2.96 -0.41
CA GLY A 96 -7.52 -3.79 -1.55
C GLY A 96 -6.72 -5.09 -1.69
N SER A 97 -5.73 -5.33 -0.82
CA SER A 97 -4.89 -6.53 -0.82
C SER A 97 -4.64 -7.04 0.60
N SER A 98 -4.02 -8.22 0.73
CA SER A 98 -3.73 -8.84 2.04
C SER A 98 -2.28 -9.31 2.16
N ASN A 99 -1.41 -8.88 1.24
CA ASN A 99 0.00 -9.24 1.22
C ASN A 99 0.88 -8.08 1.66
N LEU A 100 1.92 -8.38 2.43
CA LEU A 100 3.04 -7.50 2.67
C LEU A 100 4.22 -7.97 1.81
N TRP A 101 4.76 -7.07 0.99
CA TRP A 101 5.95 -7.32 0.19
C TRP A 101 6.85 -6.09 0.19
N VAL A 102 8.16 -6.30 0.12
CA VAL A 102 9.18 -5.25 -0.02
C VAL A 102 10.24 -5.71 -1.02
N PRO A 103 10.94 -4.78 -1.70
CA PRO A 103 12.09 -5.11 -2.55
C PRO A 103 13.17 -5.91 -1.80
N SER A 104 13.84 -6.83 -2.49
CA SER A 104 14.90 -7.67 -1.94
C SER A 104 16.26 -7.27 -2.50
N ILE A 105 17.32 -7.45 -1.72
CA ILE A 105 18.70 -7.28 -2.21
C ILE A 105 19.08 -8.28 -3.31
N HIS A 106 18.29 -9.34 -3.48
CA HIS A 106 18.51 -10.39 -4.46
C HIS A 106 17.77 -10.14 -5.78
N CYS A 107 17.21 -8.96 -5.99
CA CYS A 107 16.58 -8.61 -7.25
C CYS A 107 17.58 -8.57 -8.40
N GLY A 108 17.11 -8.96 -9.58
CA GLY A 108 17.89 -8.82 -10.81
C GLY A 108 18.04 -7.35 -11.20
N LEU A 109 19.15 -7.00 -11.85
CA LEU A 109 19.45 -5.63 -12.30
C LEU A 109 18.38 -5.03 -13.22
N LEU A 110 17.59 -5.87 -13.89
CA LEU A 110 16.58 -5.47 -14.86
C LEU A 110 15.14 -5.68 -14.36
N ASP A 111 14.96 -6.08 -13.10
CA ASP A 111 13.62 -6.23 -12.53
C ASP A 111 13.09 -4.86 -12.11
N ILE A 112 12.17 -4.30 -12.91
CA ILE A 112 11.59 -2.95 -12.72
C ILE A 112 10.68 -2.88 -11.48
N ALA A 113 10.20 -4.03 -10.97
CA ALA A 113 9.42 -4.07 -9.74
C ALA A 113 10.28 -3.89 -8.49
N CYS A 114 11.60 -4.00 -8.66
CA CYS A 114 12.65 -3.71 -7.72
C CYS A 114 13.42 -2.46 -8.19
#